data_AF-A0A0A2ZQ08-F1
#
_entry.id   AF-A0A0A2ZQ08-F1
#
_cell.length_a   1.000
_cell.length_b   1.000
_cell.length_c   1.000
_cell.angle_alpha   90.00
_cell.angle_beta   90.00
_cell.angle_gamma   90.00
#
_symmetry.space_group_name_H-M   'P 1'
#
loop_
_entity.id
_entity.type
_entity.pdbx_description
1 polymer ?
#
loop_
_entity_poly.entity_id
_entity_poly.type
_entity_poly.pdbx_seq_one_letter_code
_entity_poly.pdbx_strand_id
1 'polypeptide(L)' 'MQNKHDFSESVQEKIQSLEEEMKSNPEDLIFLGEKEFDDSKAKEYFGLACDAGSQEGCDKYRELNEKGIQ' A
#
# COMPACT_ATOMS: atom_id res chain seq x y z
N MET A 1 23.22 12.91 22.71
CA MET A 1 22.65 11.90 21.80
C MET A 1 21.14 12.17 21.74
N GLN A 2 20.59 12.26 20.52
CA GLN A 2 19.30 12.88 20.18
C GLN A 2 18.10 12.58 21.09
N ASN A 3 17.33 13.64 21.36
CA ASN A 3 15.93 13.63 21.77
C ASN A 3 15.05 12.97 20.71
N LYS A 4 14.26 11.95 21.08
CA LYS A 4 13.05 11.54 20.33
C LYS A 4 11.92 11.16 21.29
N HIS A 5 11.08 12.17 21.52
CA HIS A 5 9.63 12.13 21.69
C HIS A 5 9.00 11.34 22.84
N ASP A 6 8.77 12.10 23.91
CA ASP A 6 7.85 11.86 25.01
C ASP A 6 6.43 12.30 24.59
N PHE A 7 5.85 11.65 23.58
CA PHE A 7 4.44 11.92 23.19
C PHE A 7 3.51 11.14 24.11
N SER A 8 2.43 11.78 24.60
CA SER A 8 1.45 11.12 25.45
C SER A 8 0.84 9.91 24.73
N GLU A 9 0.46 8.88 25.49
CA GLU A 9 -0.17 7.66 24.97
C GLU A 9 -1.38 7.99 24.07
N SER A 10 -2.14 9.03 24.42
CA SER A 10 -3.24 9.57 23.61
C SER A 10 -2.84 10.22 22.27
N VAL A 11 -1.59 10.63 22.11
CA VAL A 11 -1.02 11.09 20.83
C VAL A 11 -0.54 9.88 20.02
N GLN A 12 0.03 8.87 20.68
CA GLN A 12 0.43 7.62 20.01
C GLN A 12 -0.79 6.86 19.47
N GLU A 13 -1.87 6.75 20.24
CA GLU A 13 -3.13 6.14 19.77
C GLU A 13 -3.71 6.86 18.55
N LYS A 14 -3.61 8.20 18.51
CA LYS A 14 -4.07 9.00 17.36
C LYS A 14 -3.16 8.83 16.14
N ILE A 15 -1.85 8.74 16.34
CA ILE A 15 -0.92 8.44 15.25
C ILE A 15 -1.23 7.05 14.70
N GLN A 16 -1.45 6.06 15.56
CA GLN A 16 -1.76 4.71 15.15
C GLN A 16 -3.11 4.61 14.43
N SER A 17 -4.14 5.34 14.87
CA SER A 17 -5.42 5.42 14.16
C SER A 17 -5.29 6.14 12.82
N LEU A 18 -4.46 7.19 12.75
CA LEU A 18 -4.18 7.88 11.49
C LEU A 18 -3.33 7.01 10.55
N GLU A 19 -2.40 6.21 11.06
CA GLU A 19 -1.62 5.24 10.28
C GLU A 19 -2.51 4.09 9.76
N GLU A 20 -3.50 3.67 10.54
CA GLU A 20 -4.56 2.73 10.12
C GLU A 20 -5.49 3.34 9.07
N GLU A 21 -5.87 4.61 9.18
CA GLU A 21 -6.64 5.34 8.17
C GLU A 21 -5.81 5.67 6.92
N MET A 22 -4.49 5.78 7.09
CA MET A 22 -3.49 5.83 6.03
C MET A 22 -3.06 4.42 5.57
N LYS A 23 -3.70 3.33 6.02
CA LYS A 23 -3.61 2.03 5.32
C LYS A 23 -4.06 2.32 3.90
N SER A 24 -3.05 2.34 3.04
CA SER A 24 -3.09 2.76 1.65
C SER A 24 -4.43 2.44 1.01
N ASN A 25 -5.19 3.48 0.68
CA ASN A 25 -6.45 3.35 -0.04
C ASN A 25 -6.19 2.50 -1.29
N PRO A 26 -6.94 1.39 -1.51
CA PRO A 26 -6.70 0.51 -2.64
C PRO A 26 -6.69 1.24 -3.99
N GLU A 27 -7.48 2.32 -4.13
CA GLU A 27 -7.51 3.18 -5.31
C GLU A 27 -6.17 3.90 -5.56
N ASP A 28 -5.53 4.41 -4.51
CA ASP A 28 -4.24 5.09 -4.63
C ASP A 28 -3.14 4.08 -5.00
N LEU A 29 -3.20 2.86 -4.47
CA LEU A 29 -2.28 1.78 -4.84
C LEU A 29 -2.45 1.36 -6.31
N ILE A 30 -3.69 1.23 -6.77
CA ILE A 30 -3.97 0.94 -8.19
C ILE A 30 -3.40 2.07 -9.05
N PHE A 31 -3.67 3.33 -8.70
CA PHE A 31 -3.14 4.47 -9.44
C PHE A 31 -1.60 4.47 -9.49
N LEU A 32 -0.93 4.17 -8.38
CA LEU A 32 0.53 4.04 -8.35
C LEU A 32 1.01 2.91 -9.26
N GLY A 33 0.39 1.73 -9.21
CA GLY A 33 0.72 0.61 -10.09
C GLY A 33 0.53 0.94 -11.58
N GLU A 34 -0.50 1.69 -11.95
CA GLU A 34 -0.74 2.13 -13.33
C GLU A 34 0.26 3.18 -13.85
N LYS A 35 0.88 3.95 -12.94
CA LYS A 35 1.87 4.97 -13.27
C LYS A 35 3.31 4.48 -13.14
N GLU A 36 3.51 3.34 -12.51
CA GLU A 36 4.83 2.74 -12.35
C GLU A 36 5.34 2.20 -13.69
N PHE A 37 6.64 2.39 -13.94
CA PHE A 37 7.27 1.96 -15.19
C PHE A 37 7.91 0.57 -15.08
N ASP A 38 8.28 0.17 -13.85
CA ASP A 38 8.80 -1.16 -13.56
C ASP A 38 7.63 -2.11 -13.23
N ASP A 39 7.39 -3.09 -14.11
CA ASP A 39 6.30 -4.04 -13.97
C ASP A 39 6.35 -4.83 -12.64
N SER A 40 7.55 -5.15 -12.14
CA SER A 40 7.71 -5.85 -10.86
C SER A 40 7.23 -4.97 -9.70
N LYS A 41 7.53 -3.68 -9.75
CA LYS A 41 7.06 -2.73 -8.75
C LYS A 41 5.58 -2.39 -8.90
N ALA A 42 5.05 -2.32 -10.14
CA ALA A 42 3.62 -2.21 -10.40
C ALA A 42 2.86 -3.39 -9.79
N LYS A 43 3.40 -4.60 -9.93
CA LYS A 43 2.87 -5.84 -9.35
C LYS A 43 2.81 -5.78 -7.82
N GLU A 44 3.83 -5.20 -7.16
CA GLU A 44 3.78 -4.99 -5.70
C GLU A 44 2.60 -4.10 -5.29
N TYR A 45 2.39 -2.97 -5.98
CA TYR A 45 1.26 -2.07 -5.69
C TYR A 45 -0.10 -2.74 -5.91
N PHE A 46 -0.27 -3.49 -7.01
CA PHE A 46 -1.51 -4.24 -7.24
C PHE A 46 -1.71 -5.37 -6.22
N GLY A 47 -0.64 -6.02 -5.76
CA GLY A 47 -0.68 -7.00 -4.69
C GLY A 47 -1.17 -6.40 -3.37
N LEU A 48 -0.63 -5.24 -2.98
CA LEU A 48 -1.10 -4.50 -1.80
C LEU A 48 -2.58 -4.08 -1.95
N ALA A 49 -3.01 -3.66 -3.14
CA ALA A 49 -4.40 -3.29 -3.38
C ALA A 49 -5.33 -4.52 -3.27
N CYS A 50 -4.85 -5.68 -3.73
CA CYS A 50 -5.54 -6.96 -3.58
C CYS A 50 -5.67 -7.38 -2.11
N ASP A 51 -4.58 -7.30 -1.34
CA ASP A 51 -4.55 -7.61 0.09
C ASP A 51 -5.48 -6.69 0.90
N ALA A 52 -5.64 -5.45 0.44
CA ALA A 52 -6.60 -4.48 0.98
C ALA A 52 -8.06 -4.71 0.50
N GLY A 53 -8.33 -5.77 -0.28
CA GLY A 53 -9.66 -6.19 -0.68
C GLY A 53 -10.19 -5.60 -1.99
N SER A 54 -9.36 -4.93 -2.80
CA SER A 54 -9.79 -4.45 -4.12
C SER A 54 -9.76 -5.53 -5.18
N GLN A 55 -10.91 -5.79 -5.79
CA GLN A 55 -11.06 -6.71 -6.91
C GLN A 55 -10.21 -6.29 -8.12
N GLU A 56 -10.18 -5.00 -8.45
CA GLU A 56 -9.35 -4.47 -9.54
C GLU A 56 -7.86 -4.69 -9.26
N GLY A 57 -7.42 -4.47 -8.01
CA GLY A 57 -6.06 -4.77 -7.59
C GLY A 57 -5.71 -6.24 -7.81
N CYS A 58 -6.58 -7.16 -7.40
CA CYS A 58 -6.39 -8.59 -7.60
C CYS A 58 -6.35 -8.99 -9.08
N ASP A 59 -7.19 -8.39 -9.93
CA ASP A 59 -7.22 -8.68 -11.36
C ASP A 59 -5.93 -8.22 -12.07
N LYS A 60 -5.45 -7.01 -11.76
CA LYS A 60 -4.16 -6.51 -12.29
C LYS A 60 -2.98 -7.31 -11.77
N TYR A 61 -2.98 -7.69 -10.49
CA TYR A 61 -1.95 -8.56 -9.93
C TYR A 61 -1.90 -9.93 -10.62
N ARG A 62 -3.07 -10.54 -10.88
CA ARG A 62 -3.17 -11.81 -11.61
C ARG A 62 -2.66 -11.67 -13.04
N GLU A 63 -3.01 -10.60 -13.75
CA GLU A 63 -2.54 -10.33 -15.11
C GLU A 63 -1.00 -10.31 -15.18
N LEU A 64 -0.33 -9.64 -14.23
CA LEU A 64 1.13 -9.59 -14.21
C LEU A 64 1.78 -10.94 -13.85
N ASN A 65 1.15 -11.74 -12.98
CA ASN A 65 1.60 -13.11 -12.71
C ASN A 65 1.47 -14.01 -13.95
N GLU A 66 0.37 -13.91 -14.69
CA GLU A 66 0.16 -14.67 -15.93
C GLU A 66 1.18 -14.29 -17.02
N LYS A 67 1.67 -13.04 -17.01
CA LYS A 67 2.78 -12.57 -17.85
C LYS A 67 4.16 -13.01 -17.36
N GLY A 68 4.27 -13.60 -16.16
CA GLY A 68 5.52 -14.05 -15.58
C GLY A 68 6.42 -12.92 -15.04
N ILE A 69 5.86 -11.75 -14.79
CA ILE A 69 6.56 -10.68 -14.08
C ILE A 69 6.87 -11.16 -12.67
N GLN A 70 8.13 -11.07 -12.24
CA GLN A 70 8.56 -11.51 -10.92
C GLN A 70 8.13 -10.51 -9.85
#